data_AF-A0A3A5MR83-F1
#
_entry.id   AF-A0A3A5MR83-F1
#
_cell.length_a   1.000
_cell.length_b   1.000
_cell.length_c   1.000
_cell.angle_alpha   90.00
_cell.angle_beta   90.00
_cell.angle_gamma   90.00
#
_symmetry.space_group_name_H-M   'P 1'
#
loop_
_entity.id
_entity.type
_entity.pdbx_description
1 polymer ?
#
loop_
_entity_poly.entity_id
_entity_poly.type
_entity_poly.pdbx_seq_one_letter_code
_entity_poly.pdbx_strand_id
1 'polypeptide(L)' 'MTYKALDKAGVTYTVVDVTENAVALEYVTEDLGYSAAPIVVVDEHNHWSGFRPDRIAALDQSRALDA' A
#
# COMPACT_ATOMS: atom_id res chain seq x y z
N MET A 1 -5.28 -9.67 -5.92
CA MET A 1 -6.31 -8.64 -6.20
C MET A 1 -5.73 -7.24 -6.08
N THR A 2 -5.02 -6.92 -4.99
CA THR A 2 -4.36 -5.63 -4.78
C THR A 2 -3.39 -5.23 -5.89
N TYR A 3 -2.37 -6.06 -6.21
CA TYR A 3 -1.41 -5.77 -7.31
C TYR A 3 -2.12 -5.47 -8.64
N LYS A 4 -2.99 -6.38 -9.10
CA LYS A 4 -3.76 -6.19 -10.34
C LYS A 4 -4.57 -4.89 -10.38
N ALA A 5 -5.10 -4.45 -9.23
CA ALA A 5 -5.87 -3.21 -9.15
C ALA A 5 -4.96 -1.97 -9.20
N LEU A 6 -3.78 -2.03 -8.55
CA LEU A 6 -2.75 -0.99 -8.65
C LEU A 6 -2.24 -0.87 -10.10
N ASP A 7 -1.97 -2.00 -10.75
CA ASP A 7 -1.57 -2.05 -12.17
C ASP A 7 -2.61 -1.39 -13.07
N LYS A 8 -3.90 -1.74 -12.87
CA LYS A 8 -5.01 -1.17 -13.65
C LYS A 8 -5.17 0.34 -13.43
N ALA A 9 -4.85 0.83 -12.23
CA ALA A 9 -4.84 2.26 -11.89
C ALA A 9 -3.57 2.98 -12.37
N GLY A 10 -2.63 2.27 -13.01
CA GLY A 10 -1.36 2.84 -13.45
C GLY A 10 -0.50 3.35 -12.30
N VAL A 11 -0.70 2.84 -11.09
CA VAL A 11 0.05 3.25 -9.89
C VAL A 11 1.37 2.51 -9.87
N THR A 12 2.48 3.24 -9.86
CA THR A 12 3.80 2.64 -9.60
C THR A 12 3.93 2.32 -8.11
N TYR A 13 4.39 1.11 -7.79
CA TYR A 13 4.59 0.66 -6.42
C TYR A 13 5.85 -0.19 -6.30
N THR A 14 6.37 -0.29 -5.08
CA THR A 14 7.45 -1.24 -4.74
C THR A 14 6.87 -2.39 -3.94
N VAL A 15 7.28 -3.62 -4.25
CA VAL A 15 6.94 -4.79 -3.45
C VAL A 15 8.00 -4.97 -2.38
N VAL A 16 7.58 -5.04 -1.13
CA VAL A 16 8.44 -5.34 0.01
C VAL A 16 8.00 -6.65 0.62
N ASP A 17 8.88 -7.66 0.63
CA ASP A 17 8.65 -8.91 1.35
C ASP A 17 9.05 -8.71 2.82
N VAL A 18 8.05 -8.60 3.68
CA VAL A 18 8.24 -8.42 5.13
C VAL A 18 8.83 -9.65 5.81
N THR A 19 8.79 -10.83 5.18
CA THR A 19 9.41 -12.04 5.74
C THR A 19 10.94 -12.02 5.59
N GLU A 20 11.45 -11.24 4.65
CA GLU A 20 12.88 -11.08 4.39
C GLU A 20 13.43 -9.72 4.87
N ASN A 21 12.55 -8.79 5.25
CA ASN A 21 12.91 -7.46 5.71
C ASN A 21 12.36 -7.19 7.12
N ALA A 22 13.20 -7.42 8.14
CA ALA A 22 12.84 -7.25 9.54
C ALA A 22 12.41 -5.81 9.89
N VAL A 23 13.03 -4.80 9.28
CA VAL A 23 12.68 -3.38 9.50
C VAL A 23 11.29 -3.08 8.96
N ALA A 24 10.96 -3.59 7.77
CA ALA A 24 9.63 -3.43 7.20
C ALA A 24 8.57 -4.20 8.02
N LEU A 25 8.91 -5.37 8.56
CA LEU A 25 8.01 -6.12 9.44
C LEU A 25 7.71 -5.35 10.72
N GLU A 26 8.74 -4.86 11.42
CA GLU A 26 8.60 -4.06 12.64
C GLU A 26 7.76 -2.81 12.38
N TYR A 27 8.05 -2.08 11.29
CA TYR A 27 7.26 -0.92 10.91
C TYR A 27 5.77 -1.25 10.73
N VAL A 28 5.44 -2.33 10.02
CA VAL A 28 4.02 -2.64 9.79
C VAL A 28 3.31 -3.23 11.00
N THR A 29 4.01 -3.96 11.89
CA THR A 29 3.39 -4.58 13.07
C THR A 29 3.35 -3.65 14.27
N GLU A 30 4.46 -2.99 14.59
CA GLU A 30 4.61 -2.18 15.80
C GLU A 30 4.13 -0.75 15.58
N ASP A 31 4.54 -0.11 14.49
CA ASP A 31 4.20 1.30 14.23
C ASP A 31 2.79 1.45 13.63
N LEU A 32 2.46 0.62 12.64
CA LEU A 32 1.15 0.67 11.96
C LEU A 32 0.08 -0.26 12.57
N GLY A 33 0.49 -1.24 13.39
CA GLY A 33 -0.46 -2.15 14.06
C GLY A 33 -1.11 -3.20 13.16
N TYR A 34 -0.55 -3.48 11.97
CA TYR A 34 -1.11 -4.48 11.05
C TYR A 34 -0.51 -5.87 11.25
N SER A 35 -1.38 -6.89 11.26
CA SER A 35 -0.99 -8.29 11.41
C SER A 35 -1.39 -9.16 10.22
N ALA A 36 -1.99 -8.57 9.17
CA ALA A 36 -2.47 -9.29 8.00
C ALA A 36 -2.06 -8.58 6.70
N ALA A 37 -1.42 -9.34 5.81
CA ALA A 37 -1.12 -8.93 4.45
C ALA A 37 -2.35 -9.11 3.52
N PRO A 38 -2.42 -8.38 2.39
CA PRO A 38 -1.48 -7.35 1.92
C PRO A 38 -1.60 -6.03 2.70
N ILE A 39 -0.51 -5.28 2.81
CA ILE A 39 -0.49 -3.92 3.37
C ILE A 39 0.00 -2.98 2.27
N VAL A 40 -0.68 -1.84 2.11
CA VAL A 40 -0.27 -0.78 1.19
C VAL A 40 0.01 0.45 2.01
N VAL A 41 1.19 1.03 1.79
CA VAL A 41 1.65 2.28 2.41
C VAL A 41 1.92 3.25 1.27
N VAL A 42 1.24 4.39 1.30
CA VAL A 42 1.43 5.48 0.34
C VAL A 42 2.31 6.55 0.98
N ASP A 43 1.98 6.92 2.21
CA ASP A 43 2.73 7.84 3.07
C ASP A 43 2.44 7.52 4.56
N GLU A 44 2.96 8.36 5.46
CA GLU A 44 2.83 8.21 6.93
C GLU A 44 1.39 8.22 7.44
N HIS A 45 0.45 8.83 6.71
CA HIS A 45 -0.95 8.97 7.11
C HIS A 45 -1.90 8.17 6.22
N ASN A 46 -1.45 7.76 5.04
CA ASN A 46 -2.24 6.99 4.09
C ASN A 46 -1.66 5.58 3.91
N HIS A 47 -2.14 4.68 4.77
CA HIS A 47 -1.85 3.26 4.70
C HIS A 47 -3.11 2.44 5.02
N TRP A 48 -3.15 1.19 4.55
CA TRP A 48 -4.23 0.24 4.86
C TRP A 48 -3.79 -1.20 4.71
N SER A 49 -4.57 -2.10 5.31
CA SER A 49 -4.48 -3.55 5.10
C SER A 49 -5.62 -4.08 4.23
N GLY A 50 -5.36 -5.21 3.59
CA GLY A 50 -6.31 -5.93 2.74
C GLY A 50 -6.51 -5.32 1.35
N PHE A 51 -7.49 -5.86 0.62
CA PHE A 51 -7.86 -5.38 -0.70
C PHE A 51 -8.91 -4.26 -0.59
N ARG A 52 -8.52 -3.03 -0.97
CA ARG A 52 -9.35 -1.83 -0.89
C ARG A 52 -9.42 -1.12 -2.25
N PRO A 53 -10.30 -1.54 -3.17
CA PRO A 53 -10.39 -0.96 -4.50
C PRO A 53 -10.80 0.52 -4.48
N ASP A 54 -11.57 0.94 -3.46
CA ASP A 54 -11.95 2.33 -3.22
C ASP A 54 -10.74 3.23 -2.99
N ARG A 55 -9.80 2.81 -2.13
CA ARG A 55 -8.57 3.56 -1.85
C ARG A 55 -7.62 3.57 -3.05
N ILE A 56 -7.51 2.43 -3.75
CA ILE A 56 -6.67 2.32 -4.95
C ILE A 56 -7.17 3.27 -6.05
N ALA A 57 -8.48 3.38 -6.25
CA ALA A 57 -9.06 4.31 -7.22
C ALA A 57 -8.84 5.78 -6.85
N ALA A 58 -8.70 6.11 -5.57
CA ALA A 58 -8.40 7.48 -5.12
C ALA A 58 -6.95 7.89 -5.44
N LEU A 59 -6.01 6.94 -5.52
CA LEU A 59 -4.61 7.23 -5.87
C LEU A 59 -4.43 7.70 -7.31
N ASP A 60 -5.24 7.18 -8.23
CA ASP A 60 -5.25 7.63 -9.63
C ASP A 60 -5.67 9.11 -9.72
N GLN A 61 -6.68 9.50 -8.93
CA GLN A 61 -7.15 10.89 -8.87
C GLN A 61 -6.14 11.82 -8.22
N SER A 62 -5.45 11.39 -7.16
CA SER A 62 -4.39 12.19 -6.54
C SER A 62 -3.27 12.48 -7.53
N ARG A 63 -2.82 11.47 -8.29
CA ARG A 63 -1.75 11.62 -9.28
C ARG A 63 -2.11 12.59 -10.41
N ALA A 64 -3.39 12.69 -10.76
CA ALA A 64 -3.87 13.62 -11.78
C ALA A 64 -3.92 15.09 -11.29
N LEU A 65 -3.94 15.34 -9.98
CA LEU A 65 -3.93 16.67 -9.39
C LEU A 65 -2.51 17.22 -9.20
N ASP A 66 -1.51 16.34 -9.12
CA ASP A 66 -0.09 16.69 -8.95
C ASP A 66 0.66 16.96 -10.27
N ALA A 67 0.01 16.79 -11.43
CA ALA A 67 0.58 16.91 -12.78
C ALA A 67 0.16 18.21 -13.49
#